data_AF-A0A834SHA2-F1
#
_entry.id   AF-A0A834SHA2-F1
#
_cell.length_a   1.000
_cell.length_b   1.000
_cell.length_c   1.000
_cell.angle_alpha   90.00
_cell.angle_beta   90.00
_cell.angle_gamma   90.00
#
_symmetry.space_group_name_H-M   'P 1'
#
loop_
_entity.id
_entity.type
_entity.pdbx_description
1 polymer ?
#
loop_
_entity_poly.entity_id
_entity_poly.type
_entity_poly.pdbx_seq_one_letter_code
_entity_poly.pdbx_strand_id
1 'polypeptide(L)' 'MASIAASRPTPTVEVAICNQVHGVEEGETCSSVGERFKLDQSHFLEINPNINCALMFVGQWVCIDGRLI' A
#
# COMPACT_ATOMS: atom_id res chain seq x y z
N MET A 1 -46.11 7.75 1.27
CA MET A 1 -44.76 8.17 1.74
C MET A 1 -43.75 7.42 0.87
N ALA A 2 -42.95 8.12 0.07
CA ALA A 2 -41.96 7.49 -0.80
C ALA A 2 -40.62 7.39 -0.06
N SER A 3 -40.09 6.18 0.09
CA SER A 3 -38.73 5.96 0.61
C SER A 3 -37.71 6.48 -0.40
N ILE A 4 -36.93 7.47 0.01
CA ILE A 4 -35.72 7.84 -0.71
C ILE A 4 -34.70 6.74 -0.41
N ALA A 5 -34.43 5.87 -1.39
CA ALA A 5 -33.30 4.96 -1.30
C ALA A 5 -32.03 5.82 -1.34
N ALA A 6 -31.27 5.83 -0.24
CA ALA A 6 -29.99 6.51 -0.19
C ALA A 6 -29.07 5.87 -1.25
N SER A 7 -28.60 6.66 -2.20
CA SER A 7 -27.61 6.23 -3.19
C SER A 7 -26.38 5.72 -2.44
N ARG A 8 -26.07 4.43 -2.60
CA ARG A 8 -24.84 3.84 -2.06
C ARG A 8 -23.66 4.50 -2.78
N PRO A 9 -22.70 5.11 -2.06
CA PRO A 9 -21.53 5.69 -2.72
C PRO A 9 -20.81 4.60 -3.51
N THR A 10 -20.48 4.90 -4.76
CA THR A 10 -19.65 4.05 -5.60
C THR A 10 -18.31 3.87 -4.88
N PRO A 11 -17.79 2.64 -4.72
CA PRO A 11 -16.45 2.44 -4.20
C PRO A 11 -15.46 3.22 -5.08
N THR A 12 -14.76 4.18 -4.51
CA THR A 12 -13.65 4.84 -5.18
C THR A 12 -12.51 3.82 -5.25
N VAL A 13 -12.10 3.45 -6.46
CA VAL A 13 -10.91 2.63 -6.66
C VAL A 13 -9.72 3.59 -6.63
N GLU A 14 -9.06 3.67 -5.48
CA GLU A 14 -7.83 4.44 -5.33
C GLU A 14 -6.68 3.70 -6.02
N VAL A 15 -5.93 4.41 -6.86
CA VAL A 15 -4.81 3.87 -7.63
C VAL A 15 -3.51 4.32 -6.97
N ALA A 16 -2.64 3.38 -6.62
CA ALA A 16 -1.31 3.71 -6.12
C ALA A 16 -0.38 4.15 -7.28
N ILE A 17 0.18 5.35 -7.16
CA ILE A 17 1.28 5.86 -7.98
C ILE A 17 2.57 5.73 -7.19
N CYS A 18 3.56 5.04 -7.78
CA CYS A 18 4.86 4.85 -7.17
C CYS A 18 5.93 5.72 -7.84
N ASN A 19 6.65 6.50 -7.03
CA ASN A 19 7.76 7.35 -7.44
C ASN A 19 9.11 6.65 -7.27
N GLN A 20 9.26 5.82 -6.22
CA GLN A 20 10.49 5.09 -5.93
C GLN A 20 10.20 3.68 -5.42
N VAL A 21 10.96 2.72 -5.94
CA VAL A 21 10.87 1.30 -5.56
C VAL A 21 12.13 0.83 -4.84
N HIS A 22 11.95 -0.08 -3.91
CA HIS A 22 13.00 -0.82 -3.21
C HIS A 22 12.86 -2.31 -3.51
N GLY A 23 13.98 -2.97 -3.75
CA GLY A 23 14.03 -4.43 -3.84
C GLY A 23 14.33 -4.99 -2.47
N VAL A 24 13.39 -5.74 -1.89
CA VAL A 24 13.51 -6.31 -0.54
C VAL A 24 14.83 -7.08 -0.40
N GLU A 25 15.57 -6.79 0.67
CA GLU A 25 16.85 -7.43 1.00
C GLU A 25 16.67 -8.57 2.01
N GLU A 26 17.70 -9.38 2.19
CA GLU A 26 17.68 -10.49 3.16
C GLU A 26 17.43 -9.98 4.59
N GLY A 27 16.47 -10.60 5.29
CA GLY A 27 16.10 -10.25 6.66
C GLY A 27 15.12 -9.08 6.79
N GLU A 28 14.72 -8.44 5.70
CA GLU A 28 13.73 -7.36 5.74
C GLU A 28 12.29 -7.88 5.91
N THR A 29 11.49 -7.09 6.61
CA THR A 29 10.03 -7.24 6.80
C THR A 29 9.34 -5.95 6.34
N CYS A 30 8.02 -5.97 6.12
CA CYS A 30 7.29 -4.72 5.83
C CYS A 30 7.56 -3.61 6.86
N SER A 31 7.64 -3.97 8.15
CA SER A 31 7.94 -3.02 9.24
C SER A 31 9.34 -2.43 9.10
N SER A 32 10.35 -3.28 8.89
CA SER A 32 11.73 -2.81 8.79
C SER A 32 11.96 -1.97 7.54
N VAL A 33 11.31 -2.29 6.41
CA VAL A 33 11.35 -1.45 5.20
C VAL A 33 10.68 -0.10 5.48
N GLY A 34 9.48 -0.09 6.05
CA GLY A 34 8.79 1.14 6.45
C GLY A 34 9.66 2.02 7.35
N GLU A 35 10.21 1.45 8.42
CA GLU A 35 11.11 2.14 9.36
C GLU A 35 12.37 2.68 8.67
N ARG A 36 13.03 1.87 7.82
CA ARG A 36 14.25 2.24 7.07
C ARG A 36 14.01 3.47 6.20
N PHE A 37 12.86 3.55 5.53
CA PHE A 37 12.49 4.65 4.64
C PHE A 37 11.64 5.73 5.32
N LYS A 38 11.49 5.67 6.65
CA LYS A 38 10.70 6.62 7.45
C LYS A 38 9.25 6.75 6.98
N LEU A 39 8.67 5.64 6.55
CA LEU A 39 7.31 5.54 6.07
C LEU A 39 6.42 4.96 7.17
N ASP A 40 5.24 5.56 7.37
CA ASP A 40 4.25 4.97 8.25
C ASP A 40 3.78 3.61 7.71
N GLN A 41 3.57 2.64 8.60
CA GLN A 41 3.22 1.29 8.21
C GLN A 41 1.89 1.23 7.45
N SER A 42 0.91 2.06 7.81
CA SER A 42 -0.37 2.12 7.09
C SER A 42 -0.19 2.68 5.69
N HIS A 43 0.55 3.78 5.55
CA HIS A 43 0.89 4.37 4.25
C HIS A 43 1.67 3.39 3.37
N PHE A 44 2.58 2.61 3.95
CA PHE A 44 3.35 1.60 3.20
C PHE A 44 2.43 0.55 2.59
N LEU A 45 1.44 0.07 3.35
CA LEU A 45 0.48 -0.93 2.87
C LEU A 45 -0.49 -0.33 1.85
N GLU A 46 -0.88 0.93 2.03
CA GLU A 46 -1.74 1.66 1.09
C GLU A 46 -1.10 1.78 -0.30
N ILE A 47 0.16 2.19 -0.39
CA ILE A 47 0.86 2.31 -1.68
C ILE A 47 1.40 0.97 -2.21
N ASN A 48 1.18 -0.13 -1.50
CA ASN A 48 1.53 -1.50 -1.89
C ASN A 48 0.33 -2.46 -1.73
N PRO A 49 -0.82 -2.21 -2.38
CA PRO A 49 -2.07 -2.93 -2.10
C PRO A 49 -2.03 -4.43 -2.44
N ASN A 50 -1.03 -4.87 -3.21
CA ASN A 50 -0.83 -6.27 -3.60
C ASN A 50 0.18 -7.01 -2.71
N ILE A 51 0.74 -6.37 -1.67
CA ILE A 51 1.73 -7.01 -0.82
C ILE A 51 1.08 -7.92 0.21
N ASN A 52 1.70 -9.09 0.42
CA ASN A 52 1.43 -9.92 1.59
C ASN A 52 2.70 -9.96 2.44
N CYS A 53 2.68 -9.25 3.57
CA CYS A 53 3.83 -9.13 4.46
C CYS A 53 4.29 -10.46 5.08
N ALA A 54 3.42 -11.46 5.16
CA ALA A 54 3.80 -12.80 5.64
C ALA A 54 4.52 -13.64 4.57
N LEU A 55 4.43 -13.24 3.30
CA LEU A 55 5.01 -13.95 2.14
C LEU A 55 6.02 -13.08 1.37
N MET A 56 6.49 -11.99 1.98
CA MET A 56 7.48 -11.12 1.36
C MET A 56 8.80 -11.87 1.17
N PHE A 57 9.46 -11.67 0.02
CA PHE A 57 10.67 -12.40 -0.35
C PHE A 57 11.75 -11.47 -0.88
N VAL A 58 13.01 -11.91 -0.80
CA VAL A 58 14.18 -11.17 -1.29
C VAL A 58 14.05 -10.91 -2.80
N GLY A 59 14.24 -9.66 -3.20
CA GLY A 59 14.08 -9.19 -4.58
C GLY A 59 12.66 -8.81 -4.96
N GLN A 60 11.68 -8.93 -4.06
CA GLN A 60 10.35 -8.36 -4.29
C GLN A 60 10.43 -6.84 -4.36
N TRP A 61 9.87 -6.24 -5.41
CA TRP A 61 9.76 -4.79 -5.52
C TRP A 61 8.61 -4.28 -4.67
N VAL A 62 8.92 -3.30 -3.81
CA VAL A 62 7.95 -2.58 -2.98
C VAL A 62 8.11 -1.08 -3.20
N CYS A 63 7.00 -0.35 -3.19
CA CYS A 63 6.98 1.10 -3.27
C CYS A 63 7.37 1.70 -1.92
N ILE A 64 8.32 2.64 -1.94
CA ILE A 64 8.84 3.33 -0.74
C ILE A 64 8.67 4.86 -0.82
N ASP A 65 8.14 5.35 -1.94
CA ASP A 65 7.66 6.72 -2.09
C ASP A 65 6.53 6.69 -3.13
N GLY A 66 5.34 7.12 -2.73
CA GLY A 66 4.15 7.04 -3.57
C GLY A 66 2.93 7.67 -2.90
N ARG A 67 1.83 7.71 -3.64
CA ARG A 67 0.54 8.23 -3.18
C ARG A 67 -0.62 7.54 -3.89
N LEU A 68 -1.81 7.64 -3.29
CA LEU A 68 -3.06 7.22 -3.91
C LEU A 68 -3.65 8.38 -4.75
N ILE A 69 -4.31 8.02 -5.87
CA ILE A 69 -5.07 8.94 -6.73
C ILE A 69 -6.46 8.39 -7.05
#